data_AF-A0A8J7DL32-F1
#
_entry.id   AF-A0A8J7DL32-F1
#
_cell.length_a   1.000
_cell.length_b   1.000
_cell.length_c   1.000
_cell.angle_alpha   90.00
_cell.angle_beta   90.00
_cell.angle_gamma   90.00
#
_symmetry.space_group_name_H-M   'P 1'
#
loop_
_entity.id
_entity.type
_entity.pdbx_description
1 polymer ?
#
loop_
_entity_poly.entity_id
_entity_poly.type
_entity_poly.pdbx_seq_one_letter_code
_entity_poly.pdbx_strand_id
1 'polypeptide(L)'
;MDTATVNRLTKLAPKIQQFIALHPDEQAWLYPLLGRAEKRAIAIVECIQGNYLSYKEIGEQTDTHPNTVKQTLYALSNGGINFRVDSSNKWMTPQGGRNRKLTRIE
;
A
#
# COMPACT_ATOMS: atom_id res chain seq x y z
N MET A 1 -17.15 -0.84 -2.12
CA MET A 1 -16.70 -0.84 -0.70
C MET A 1 -17.52 0.20 0.04
N ASP A 2 -17.92 -0.05 1.28
CA ASP A 2 -18.68 0.93 2.07
C ASP A 2 -17.76 2.00 2.69
N THR A 3 -18.37 3.11 3.14
CA THR A 3 -17.66 4.24 3.77
C THR A 3 -16.91 3.82 5.04
N ALA A 4 -17.47 2.87 5.80
CA ALA A 4 -16.85 2.36 7.02
C ALA A 4 -15.51 1.67 6.74
N THR A 5 -15.45 0.86 5.68
CA THR A 5 -14.24 0.17 5.24
C THR A 5 -13.21 1.15 4.69
N VAL A 6 -13.63 2.18 3.93
CA VAL A 6 -12.73 3.25 3.48
C VAL A 6 -12.08 3.94 4.68
N ASN A 7 -12.89 4.39 5.65
CA ASN A 7 -12.39 5.06 6.85
C ASN A 7 -11.47 4.18 7.69
N ARG A 8 -11.77 2.88 7.78
CA ARG A 8 -10.91 1.90 8.44
C ARG A 8 -9.55 1.80 7.74
N LEU A 9 -9.52 1.67 6.42
CA LEU A 9 -8.28 1.59 5.65
C LEU A 9 -7.44 2.88 5.78
N THR A 10 -8.08 4.05 5.74
CA THR A 10 -7.40 5.33 5.97
C THR A 10 -6.71 5.36 7.34
N LYS A 11 -7.38 4.91 8.41
CA LYS A 11 -6.80 4.83 9.76
C LYS A 11 -5.70 3.77 9.89
N LEU A 12 -5.77 2.70 9.08
CA LEU A 12 -4.80 1.61 9.10
C LEU A 12 -3.56 1.89 8.26
N ALA A 13 -3.59 2.87 7.35
CA ALA A 13 -2.50 3.15 6.44
C ALA A 13 -1.11 3.29 7.13
N PRO A 14 -0.98 4.00 8.29
CA PRO A 14 0.30 4.06 9.00
C PRO A 14 0.78 2.69 9.50
N LYS A 15 -0.14 1.83 9.94
CA LYS A 15 0.19 0.46 10.41
C LYS A 15 0.55 -0.46 9.25
N ILE A 16 -0.08 -0.31 8.09
CA ILE A 16 0.27 -1.03 6.86
C ILE A 16 1.69 -0.64 6.43
N GLN A 17 2.02 0.65 6.47
CA GLN A 17 3.37 1.10 6.17
C GLN A 17 4.41 0.55 7.16
N GLN A 18 4.08 0.51 8.45
CA GLN A 18 4.92 -0.14 9.47
C GLN A 18 5.11 -1.62 9.18
N PHE A 19 4.04 -2.35 8.85
CA PHE A 19 4.08 -3.77 8.51
C PHE A 19 5.03 -4.05 7.33
N ILE A 20 4.90 -3.29 6.24
CA ILE A 20 5.74 -3.46 5.03
C ILE A 20 7.22 -3.15 5.33
N ALA A 21 7.49 -2.32 6.35
CA ALA A 21 8.85 -2.01 6.78
C ALA A 21 9.46 -3.04 7.75
N LEU A 22 8.68 -4.02 8.23
CA LEU A 22 9.17 -5.08 9.11
C LEU A 22 10.10 -6.04 8.36
N HIS A 23 10.90 -6.80 9.11
CA HIS A 23 11.68 -7.89 8.54
C HIS A 23 10.73 -8.97 7.94
N PRO A 24 11.08 -9.65 6.83
CA PRO A 24 10.22 -10.68 6.22
C PRO A 24 9.75 -11.75 7.21
N ASP A 25 10.58 -12.16 8.16
CA ASP A 25 10.20 -13.14 9.19
C ASP A 25 9.09 -12.64 10.12
N GLU A 26 9.14 -11.35 10.49
CA GLU A 26 8.10 -10.72 11.31
C GLU A 26 6.80 -10.55 10.51
N GLN A 27 6.93 -10.19 9.23
CA GLN A 27 5.78 -10.13 8.32
C GLN A 27 5.10 -11.49 8.21
N ALA A 28 5.88 -12.56 7.99
CA ALA A 28 5.37 -13.93 7.88
C ALA A 28 4.66 -14.39 9.16
N TRP A 29 5.17 -14.01 10.33
CA TRP A 29 4.55 -14.34 11.61
C TRP A 29 3.23 -13.59 11.84
N LEU A 30 3.15 -12.31 11.46
CA LEU A 30 1.98 -11.47 11.68
C LEU A 30 0.90 -11.63 10.59
N TYR A 31 1.28 -11.96 9.35
CA TYR A 31 0.39 -12.00 8.20
C TYR A 31 -0.86 -12.88 8.42
N PRO A 32 -0.77 -14.09 9.02
CA PRO A 32 -1.94 -14.92 9.30
C PRO A 32 -3.01 -14.22 10.15
N LEU A 33 -2.59 -13.36 11.08
CA LEU A 33 -3.46 -12.64 12.04
C LEU A 33 -4.21 -11.47 11.39
N LEU A 34 -3.84 -11.07 10.18
CA LEU A 34 -4.46 -9.94 9.48
C LEU A 34 -5.82 -10.31 8.88
N GLY A 35 -6.74 -9.35 8.90
CA GLY A 35 -8.03 -9.46 8.24
C GLY A 35 -7.92 -9.37 6.71
N ARG A 36 -9.02 -9.70 6.02
CA ARG A 36 -9.08 -9.72 4.56
C ARG A 36 -8.78 -8.37 3.92
N ALA A 37 -9.26 -7.28 4.54
CA ALA A 37 -9.06 -5.93 4.02
C ALA A 37 -7.60 -5.48 4.13
N GLU A 38 -6.95 -5.82 5.25
CA GLU A 38 -5.54 -5.55 5.53
C GLU A 38 -4.64 -6.33 4.57
N LYS A 39 -4.86 -7.64 4.42
CA LYS A 39 -4.11 -8.50 3.48
C LYS A 39 -4.18 -7.96 2.05
N ARG A 40 -5.39 -7.59 1.60
CA ARG A 40 -5.57 -6.99 0.27
C ARG A 40 -4.85 -5.65 0.12
N ALA A 41 -4.91 -4.79 1.13
CA ALA A 41 -4.22 -3.50 1.10
C ALA A 41 -2.70 -3.68 1.01
N ILE A 42 -2.13 -4.63 1.75
CA ILE A 42 -0.71 -4.99 1.67
C ILE A 42 -0.37 -5.50 0.27
N ALA A 43 -1.11 -6.48 -0.26
CA ALA A 43 -0.87 -7.03 -1.59
C ALA A 43 -0.92 -5.96 -2.70
N ILE A 44 -1.87 -5.01 -2.61
CA ILE A 44 -1.93 -3.88 -3.54
C ILE A 44 -0.69 -2.99 -3.45
N VAL A 45 -0.21 -2.68 -2.25
CA VAL A 45 0.96 -1.81 -2.05
C VAL A 45 2.24 -2.48 -2.53
N GLU A 46 2.40 -3.78 -2.26
CA GLU A 46 3.54 -4.60 -2.72
C GLU A 46 3.53 -4.75 -4.25
N CYS A 47 2.37 -4.96 -4.86
CA CYS A 47 2.22 -5.09 -6.32
C CYS A 47 2.74 -3.86 -7.08
N ILE A 48 2.52 -2.66 -6.54
CA ILE A 48 2.96 -1.40 -7.15
C ILE A 48 4.31 -0.90 -6.64
N GLN A 49 5.05 -1.74 -5.92
CA GLN A 49 6.31 -1.32 -5.33
C GLN A 49 7.39 -1.23 -6.42
N GLY A 50 7.85 -0.01 -6.71
CA GLY A 50 8.85 0.26 -7.75
C GLY A 50 8.34 0.19 -9.19
N ASN A 51 7.06 -0.17 -9.41
CA ASN A 51 6.46 -0.31 -10.73
C ASN A 51 5.17 0.52 -10.84
N TYR A 52 5.04 1.29 -11.92
CA TYR A 52 3.80 2.01 -12.23
C TYR A 52 2.77 1.06 -12.82
N LEU A 53 1.66 0.83 -12.11
CA LEU A 53 0.55 -0.01 -12.57
C LEU A 53 -0.79 0.72 -12.51
N SER A 54 -1.64 0.49 -13.49
CA SER A 54 -3.02 0.93 -13.53
C SER A 54 -3.91 0.11 -12.59
N TYR A 55 -5.09 0.62 -12.26
CA TYR A 55 -6.06 -0.14 -11.44
C TYR A 55 -6.41 -1.52 -12.01
N LYS A 56 -6.40 -1.66 -13.35
CA LYS A 56 -6.68 -2.92 -14.03
C LYS A 56 -5.53 -3.92 -13.84
N GLU A 57 -4.30 -3.49 -14.11
CA GLU A 57 -3.10 -4.33 -13.95
C GLU A 57 -2.94 -4.79 -12.48
N ILE A 58 -3.17 -3.90 -11.52
CA ILE A 58 -3.15 -4.25 -10.09
C ILE A 58 -4.26 -5.25 -9.76
N GLY A 59 -5.46 -5.03 -10.30
CA GLY A 59 -6.60 -5.88 -10.04
C GLY A 59 -6.41 -7.32 -10.56
N GLU A 60 -5.77 -7.47 -11.72
CA GLU A 60 -5.40 -8.76 -12.29
C GLU A 60 -4.35 -9.48 -11.43
N GLN A 61 -3.34 -8.76 -10.92
CA GLN A 61 -2.27 -9.34 -10.10
C GLN A 61 -2.71 -9.69 -8.66
N THR A 62 -3.68 -8.96 -8.12
CA THR A 62 -4.13 -9.09 -6.72
C THR A 62 -5.49 -9.75 -6.58
N ASP A 63 -6.03 -10.31 -7.66
CA ASP A 63 -7.39 -10.87 -7.75
C ASP A 63 -8.44 -9.96 -7.09
N THR A 64 -8.39 -8.68 -7.44
CA THR A 64 -9.20 -7.63 -6.84
C THR A 64 -9.86 -6.79 -7.92
N HIS A 65 -11.17 -6.57 -7.81
CA HIS A 65 -11.88 -5.71 -8.78
C HIS A 65 -11.24 -4.30 -8.86
N PRO A 66 -11.02 -3.72 -10.06
CA PRO A 66 -10.30 -2.45 -10.23
C PRO A 66 -10.87 -1.28 -9.42
N ASN A 67 -12.20 -1.21 -9.26
CA ASN A 67 -12.82 -0.19 -8.42
C ASN A 67 -12.44 -0.32 -6.93
N THR A 68 -12.27 -1.56 -6.43
CA THR A 68 -11.81 -1.82 -5.07
C THR A 68 -10.35 -1.44 -4.90
N VAL A 69 -9.52 -1.67 -5.93
CA VAL A 69 -8.12 -1.19 -5.96
C VAL A 69 -8.09 0.32 -5.86
N LYS A 70 -8.84 1.02 -6.71
CA LYS A 70 -8.98 2.49 -6.67
C LYS A 70 -9.35 2.97 -5.27
N GLN A 71 -10.44 2.45 -4.70
CA GLN A 71 -10.91 2.84 -3.37
C GLN A 71 -9.86 2.58 -2.27
N THR A 72 -9.09 1.49 -2.38
CA THR A 72 -8.03 1.16 -1.44
C THR A 72 -6.86 2.14 -1.55
N LEU A 73 -6.36 2.41 -2.77
CA LEU A 73 -5.25 3.34 -2.99
C LEU A 73 -5.58 4.75 -2.51
N TYR A 74 -6.78 5.26 -2.81
CA TYR A 74 -7.22 6.56 -2.31
C TYR A 74 -7.32 6.59 -0.77
N ALA A 75 -7.88 5.53 -0.14
CA ALA A 75 -7.95 5.46 1.32
C ALA A 75 -6.56 5.47 1.97
N LEU A 76 -5.62 4.68 1.43
CA LEU A 76 -4.25 4.61 1.92
C LEU A 76 -3.48 5.92 1.69
N SER A 77 -3.69 6.58 0.55
CA SER A 77 -3.09 7.88 0.23
C SER A 77 -3.58 8.95 1.20
N ASN A 78 -4.88 8.98 1.47
CA ASN A 78 -5.48 9.88 2.47
C ASN A 78 -5.00 9.55 3.89
N GLY A 79 -4.61 8.29 4.14
CA GLY A 79 -4.02 7.84 5.39
C GLY A 79 -2.53 8.11 5.54
N GLY A 80 -1.90 8.74 4.52
CA GLY A 80 -0.51 9.20 4.58
C GLY A 80 0.51 8.30 3.89
N ILE A 81 0.12 7.21 3.21
CA ILE A 81 1.05 6.46 2.37
C ILE A 81 1.38 7.28 1.12
N ASN A 82 2.68 7.48 0.87
CA ASN A 82 3.15 8.27 -0.26
C ASN A 82 3.19 7.42 -1.54
N PHE A 83 2.22 7.65 -2.42
CA PHE A 83 2.21 7.09 -3.77
C PHE A 83 2.63 8.13 -4.80
N ARG A 84 3.25 7.67 -5.89
CA ARG A 84 3.42 8.46 -7.11
C ARG A 84 2.37 8.05 -8.12
N VAL A 85 1.87 9.03 -8.87
CA VAL A 85 0.92 8.82 -9.96
C VAL A 85 1.48 9.48 -11.21
N ASP A 86 1.54 8.74 -12.31
CA ASP A 86 1.99 9.27 -13.59
C ASP A 86 0.85 9.95 -14.38
N SER A 87 1.17 10.51 -15.55
CA SER A 87 0.18 11.15 -16.43
C SER A 87 -0.88 10.19 -16.98
N SER A 88 -0.66 8.87 -16.85
CA SER A 88 -1.56 7.81 -17.32
C SER A 88 -2.41 7.20 -16.20
N ASN A 89 -2.46 7.83 -15.02
CA ASN A 89 -3.14 7.31 -13.82
C ASN A 89 -2.62 5.94 -13.35
N LYS A 90 -1.35 5.62 -13.62
CA LYS A 90 -0.69 4.47 -13.02
C LYS A 90 -0.10 4.87 -11.68
N TRP A 91 -0.19 3.97 -10.71
CA TRP A 91 0.21 4.18 -9.32
C TRP A 91 1.48 3.39 -9.03
N MET A 92 2.34 3.96 -8.21
CA MET A 92 3.56 3.34 -7.72
C MET A 92 3.78 3.72 -6.26
N THR A 93 4.17 2.76 -5.42
CA THR A 93 4.81 3.05 -4.14
C THR A 93 6.32 3.03 -4.35
N PRO A 94 7.07 4.06 -3.94
CA PRO A 94 8.54 4.00 -4.00
C PRO A 94 9.05 2.74 -3.29
N GLN A 95 9.83 1.92 -3.99
CA GLN A 95 10.56 0.80 -3.38
C GLN A 95 11.55 1.42 -2.39
N GLY A 96 11.41 1.08 -1.11
CA GLY A 96 11.96 1.89 -0.02
C GLY A 96 13.47 2.07 -0.13
N GLY A 97 13.92 3.32 -0.17
CA GLY A 97 15.05 3.68 0.67
C GLY A 97 14.52 3.80 2.09
N ARG A 98 15.18 3.18 3.07
CA ARG A 98 15.20 3.69 4.45
C ARG A 98 15.16 5.22 4.37
N ASN A 99 14.32 5.91 5.15
CA ASN A 99 14.54 7.34 5.41
C ASN A 99 15.91 7.46 6.07
N ARG A 100 16.99 7.51 5.29
CA ARG A 100 18.27 8.01 5.75
C ARG A 100 17.97 9.46 6.05
N LYS A 101 17.76 9.80 7.32
CA LYS A 101 18.12 11.13 7.79
C LYS A 101 19.56 11.31 7.32
N LEU A 102 19.75 12.09 6.25
CA LEU A 102 21.06 12.53 5.83
C LEU A 102 21.54 13.41 6.98
N THR A 103 22.29 12.83 7.92
CA THR A 103 23.08 13.64 8.85
C THR A 103 24.10 14.35 7.97
N ARG A 104 23.92 15.66 7.79
CA ARG A 104 24.90 16.51 7.14
C ARG A 104 26.18 16.38 7.96
N ILE A 105 27.24 15.86 7.36
CA ILE A 105 28.57 15.94 7.94
C ILE A 105 29.03 17.37 7.63
N GLU A 106 29.01 18.23 8.64
CA GLU A 106 29.79 19.48 8.69
C GLU A 106 30.95 19.25 9.66
#